data_AF-A0A0G1WJJ9-F1
#
_entry.id   AF-A0A0G1WJJ9-F1
#
_cell.length_a   1.000
_cell.length_b   1.000
_cell.length_c   1.000
_cell.angle_alpha   90.00
_cell.angle_beta   90.00
_cell.angle_gamma   90.00
#
_symmetry.space_group_name_H-M   'P 1'
#
loop_
_entity.id
_entity.type
_entity.pdbx_description
1 polymer ?
#
loop_
_entity_poly.entity_id
_entity_poly.type
_entity_poly.pdbx_seq_one_letter_code
_entity_poly.pdbx_strand_id
1 'polypeptide(L)'
;MRKGFTLIEILLYVTLLAIIMGSILPIALQIINTGTKSGVAQEVYHSARYASERIMYEIRNASGLYTASSTFNANLATTAGAALYLVGSSSSTDPTVITVATGTIRIQQGLRAPVALNSIDSYAEQLIFLNHSTSTATNIGLTLTMKAAATSTRQEYNASTTIATSVELRSK
;
A
#
# COMPACT_ATOMS: atom_id res chain seq x y z
N MET A 1 23.78 -51.33 43.74
CA MET A 1 24.65 -50.14 43.78
C MET A 1 24.06 -49.08 42.85
N ARG A 2 23.64 -47.92 43.38
CA ARG A 2 23.21 -46.78 42.54
C ARG A 2 24.47 -46.00 42.16
N LYS A 3 24.85 -46.01 40.88
CA LYS A 3 25.94 -45.16 40.37
C LYS A 3 25.40 -43.72 40.37
N GLY A 4 26.00 -42.85 41.18
CA GLY A 4 25.74 -41.41 41.14
C GLY A 4 26.42 -40.79 39.91
N PHE A 5 25.88 -39.67 39.44
CA PHE A 5 26.50 -38.88 38.37
C PHE A 5 27.79 -38.23 38.85
N THR A 6 28.77 -38.13 37.96
CA THR A 6 30.00 -37.38 38.23
C THR A 6 29.77 -35.88 38.06
N LEU A 7 30.53 -35.05 38.80
CA LEU A 7 30.46 -33.59 38.67
C LEU A 7 30.74 -33.13 37.23
N ILE A 8 31.69 -33.79 36.56
CA ILE A 8 32.06 -33.47 35.18
C ILE A 8 30.93 -33.80 34.18
N GLU A 9 30.19 -34.89 34.36
CA GLU A 9 29.00 -35.18 33.53
C GLU A 9 27.94 -34.10 33.67
N ILE A 10 27.66 -33.64 34.91
CA ILE A 10 26.67 -32.59 35.14
C ILE A 10 27.08 -31.29 34.45
N LEU A 11 28.35 -30.89 34.57
CA LEU A 11 28.86 -29.69 33.89
C LEU A 11 28.76 -29.80 32.37
N LEU A 12 29.08 -30.97 31.81
CA LEU A 12 29.02 -31.20 30.37
C LEU A 12 27.57 -31.10 29.86
N TYR A 13 26.61 -31.67 30.57
CA TYR A 13 25.19 -31.57 30.23
C TYR A 13 24.64 -30.15 30.36
N VAL A 14 25.01 -29.41 31.40
CA VAL A 14 24.61 -28.00 31.57
C VAL A 14 25.17 -27.13 30.44
N THR A 15 26.42 -27.37 30.04
CA THR A 15 27.07 -26.61 28.95
C THR A 15 26.40 -26.90 27.61
N LEU A 16 26.13 -28.17 27.31
CA LEU A 16 25.39 -28.55 26.10
C LEU A 16 23.98 -27.96 26.08
N LEU A 17 23.28 -27.99 27.22
CA LEU A 17 21.95 -27.40 27.34
C LEU A 17 21.99 -25.87 27.12
N ALA A 18 22.99 -25.18 27.67
CA ALA A 18 23.15 -23.74 27.47
C ALA A 18 23.41 -23.38 26.01
N ILE A 19 24.23 -24.16 25.30
CA ILE A 19 24.48 -23.98 23.86
C ILE A 19 23.18 -24.18 23.07
N ILE A 20 22.44 -25.25 23.35
CA ILE A 20 21.18 -25.56 22.67
C ILE A 20 20.15 -24.45 22.93
N MET A 21 19.92 -24.09 24.19
CA MET A 21 18.97 -23.02 24.56
C MET A 21 19.38 -21.67 23.98
N GLY A 22 20.67 -21.35 24.02
CA GLY A 22 21.21 -20.12 23.44
C GLY A 22 20.97 -20.00 21.94
N SER A 23 20.92 -21.12 21.21
CA SER A 23 20.61 -21.13 19.78
C SER A 23 19.10 -21.04 19.47
N ILE A 24 18.23 -21.56 20.33
CA ILE A 24 16.77 -21.61 20.10
C ILE A 24 16.10 -20.25 20.36
N LEU A 25 16.51 -19.55 21.41
CA LEU A 25 15.94 -18.25 21.79
C LEU A 25 15.95 -17.20 20.65
N PRO A 26 17.08 -16.95 19.95
CA PRO A 26 17.09 -15.95 18.87
C PRO A 26 16.19 -16.36 17.69
N ILE A 27 16.09 -17.67 17.40
CA ILE A 27 15.20 -18.18 16.35
C ILE A 27 13.74 -17.92 16.71
N ALA A 28 13.34 -18.17 17.96
CA ALA A 28 11.98 -17.90 18.42
C ALA A 28 11.61 -16.41 18.29
N LEU A 29 12.52 -15.51 18.67
CA LEU A 29 12.31 -14.06 18.53
C LEU A 29 12.21 -13.62 17.07
N GLN A 30 13.01 -14.21 16.18
CA GLN A 30 12.94 -13.93 14.75
C GLN A 30 11.59 -14.34 14.14
N ILE A 31 11.05 -15.49 14.54
CA ILE A 31 9.74 -15.95 14.06
C ILE A 31 8.63 -14.97 14.45
N ILE A 32 8.63 -14.51 15.71
CA ILE A 32 7.64 -13.54 16.21
C ILE A 32 7.71 -12.24 15.40
N ASN A 33 8.91 -11.69 15.20
CA ASN A 33 9.10 -10.46 14.45
C ASN A 33 8.71 -10.60 12.97
N THR A 34 8.97 -11.76 12.37
CA THR A 34 8.60 -12.05 10.98
C THR A 34 7.07 -12.03 10.78
N GLY A 35 6.31 -12.53 11.75
CA GLY A 35 4.84 -12.48 11.72
C GLY A 35 4.31 -11.06 11.61
N THR A 36 4.80 -10.15 12.46
CA THR A 36 4.40 -8.74 12.45
C THR A 36 4.74 -8.05 11.13
N LYS A 37 5.95 -8.26 10.62
CA LYS A 37 6.41 -7.72 9.34
C LYS A 37 5.56 -8.20 8.17
N SER A 38 5.23 -9.49 8.15
CA SER A 38 4.38 -10.09 7.12
C SER A 38 2.98 -9.47 7.14
N GLY A 39 2.38 -9.31 8.32
CA GLY A 39 1.05 -8.70 8.48
C GLY A 39 1.00 -7.26 7.96
N VAL A 40 1.97 -6.43 8.33
CA VAL A 40 2.04 -5.03 7.86
C VAL A 40 2.28 -4.95 6.36
N ALA A 41 3.16 -5.79 5.81
CA ALA A 41 3.39 -5.84 4.37
C ALA A 41 2.13 -6.26 3.59
N GLN A 42 1.38 -7.22 4.13
CA GLN A 42 0.13 -7.68 3.55
C GLN A 42 -0.95 -6.59 3.56
N GLU A 43 -1.09 -5.82 4.65
CA GLU A 43 -2.03 -4.70 4.73
C GLU A 43 -1.72 -3.61 3.70
N VAL A 44 -0.44 -3.20 3.62
CA VAL A 44 0.01 -2.20 2.63
C VAL A 44 -0.24 -2.69 1.20
N TYR A 45 0.02 -3.97 0.92
CA TYR A 45 -0.24 -4.55 -0.39
C TYR A 45 -1.72 -4.59 -0.74
N HIS A 46 -2.60 -5.02 0.18
CA HIS A 46 -4.04 -5.04 -0.05
C HIS A 46 -4.62 -3.64 -0.25
N SER A 47 -4.20 -2.67 0.57
CA SER A 47 -4.60 -1.28 0.42
C SER A 47 -4.14 -0.70 -0.92
N ALA A 48 -2.90 -0.94 -1.35
CA ALA A 48 -2.40 -0.50 -2.66
C ALA A 48 -3.16 -1.15 -3.82
N ARG A 49 -3.36 -2.48 -3.74
CA ARG A 49 -4.08 -3.24 -4.76
C ARG A 49 -5.52 -2.75 -4.88
N TYR A 50 -6.25 -2.65 -3.77
CA TYR A 50 -7.63 -2.19 -3.77
C TYR A 50 -7.75 -0.76 -4.33
N ALA A 51 -6.92 0.17 -3.86
CA ALA A 51 -6.94 1.54 -4.35
C ALA A 51 -6.61 1.61 -5.85
N SER A 52 -5.56 0.93 -6.31
CA SER A 52 -5.19 0.91 -7.73
C SER A 52 -6.27 0.30 -8.62
N GLU A 53 -6.86 -0.84 -8.24
CA GLU A 53 -7.94 -1.47 -8.99
C GLU A 53 -9.19 -0.61 -9.02
N ARG A 54 -9.54 0.03 -7.90
CA ARG A 54 -10.69 0.92 -7.82
C ARG A 54 -10.49 2.17 -8.69
N ILE A 55 -9.31 2.79 -8.66
CA ILE A 55 -8.96 3.92 -9.53
C ILE A 55 -9.01 3.50 -11.00
N MET A 56 -8.38 2.37 -11.34
CA MET A 56 -8.40 1.85 -12.72
C MET A 56 -9.83 1.58 -13.19
N TYR A 57 -10.69 1.06 -12.32
CA TYR A 57 -12.10 0.86 -12.63
C TYR A 57 -12.80 2.19 -12.96
N GLU A 58 -12.60 3.24 -12.16
CA GLU A 58 -13.19 4.55 -12.45
C GLU A 58 -12.66 5.14 -13.75
N ILE A 59 -11.36 5.00 -14.03
CA ILE A 59 -10.78 5.48 -15.30
C ILE A 59 -11.37 4.68 -16.48
N ARG A 60 -11.45 3.35 -16.42
CA ARG A 60 -12.02 2.53 -17.51
C ARG A 60 -13.47 2.87 -17.81
N ASN A 61 -14.25 3.20 -16.78
CA ASN A 61 -15.68 3.49 -16.93
C ASN A 61 -15.99 4.97 -17.16
N ALA A 62 -15.00 5.86 -17.06
CA ALA A 62 -15.17 7.26 -17.39
C ALA A 62 -15.50 7.42 -18.88
N SER A 63 -16.43 8.32 -19.20
CA SER A 63 -16.75 8.66 -20.59
C SER A 63 -15.78 9.68 -21.19
N GLY A 64 -14.88 10.22 -20.37
CA GLY A 64 -13.92 11.23 -20.78
C GLY A 64 -13.08 11.73 -19.61
N LEU A 65 -12.24 12.73 -19.89
CA LEU A 65 -11.28 13.28 -18.95
C LEU A 65 -11.35 14.81 -19.00
N TYR A 66 -11.47 15.46 -17.83
CA TYR A 66 -11.33 16.91 -17.72
C TYR A 66 -9.83 17.25 -17.65
N THR A 67 -9.17 17.26 -18.80
CA THR A 67 -7.71 17.44 -18.91
C THR A 67 -7.22 18.75 -18.30
N ALA A 68 -7.95 19.85 -18.50
CA ALA A 68 -7.58 21.18 -18.00
C ALA A 68 -7.68 21.31 -16.47
N SER A 69 -8.57 20.55 -15.83
CA SER A 69 -8.74 20.55 -14.37
C SER A 69 -7.86 19.50 -13.68
N SER A 70 -7.40 18.51 -14.44
CA SER A 70 -6.62 17.38 -13.91
C SER A 70 -5.13 17.72 -13.80
N THR A 71 -4.50 17.23 -12.73
CA THR A 71 -3.06 17.37 -12.51
C THR A 71 -2.33 16.10 -12.95
N PHE A 72 -1.47 16.22 -13.96
CA PHE A 72 -0.63 15.13 -14.47
C PHE A 72 0.84 15.37 -14.17
N ASN A 73 1.64 14.29 -14.17
CA ASN A 73 3.09 14.31 -13.94
C ASN A 73 3.50 14.91 -12.58
N ALA A 74 2.58 14.97 -11.61
CA ALA A 74 2.85 15.44 -10.27
C ALA A 74 2.36 14.42 -9.24
N ASN A 75 3.00 14.39 -8.08
CA ASN A 75 2.57 13.55 -6.97
C ASN A 75 1.40 14.23 -6.23
N LEU A 76 0.20 13.66 -6.35
CA LEU A 76 -0.99 14.14 -5.67
C LEU A 76 -0.87 14.07 -4.14
N ALA A 77 -0.05 13.16 -3.59
CA ALA A 77 0.13 13.05 -2.14
C ALA A 77 0.87 14.25 -1.53
N THR A 78 1.68 14.96 -2.31
CA THR A 78 2.49 16.10 -1.84
C THR A 78 2.05 17.44 -2.47
N THR A 79 1.23 17.41 -3.51
CA THR A 79 0.81 18.60 -4.24
C THR A 79 -0.58 19.04 -3.77
N ALA A 80 -0.65 20.14 -3.03
CA ALA A 80 -1.92 20.65 -2.51
C ALA A 80 -2.89 21.00 -3.65
N GLY A 81 -4.14 20.53 -3.53
CA GLY A 81 -5.18 20.77 -4.53
C GLY A 81 -5.06 19.94 -5.82
N ALA A 82 -4.03 19.11 -5.95
CA ALA A 82 -3.89 18.23 -7.11
C ALA A 82 -4.97 17.14 -7.09
N ALA A 83 -5.54 16.89 -8.26
CA ALA A 83 -6.62 15.93 -8.43
C ALA A 83 -6.65 15.40 -9.86
N LEU A 84 -7.26 14.22 -10.04
CA LEU A 84 -7.68 13.73 -11.34
C LEU A 84 -9.20 13.89 -11.45
N TYR A 85 -9.66 14.55 -12.51
CA TYR A 85 -11.07 14.77 -12.79
C TYR A 85 -11.50 13.97 -14.01
N LEU A 86 -12.38 12.99 -13.79
CA LEU A 86 -12.95 12.13 -14.80
C LEU A 86 -14.39 12.54 -15.08
N VAL A 87 -14.81 12.42 -16.34
CA VAL A 87 -16.22 12.56 -16.71
C VAL A 87 -16.94 11.29 -16.27
N GLY A 88 -17.90 11.43 -15.37
CA GLY A 88 -18.65 10.30 -14.83
C GLY A 88 -19.45 9.58 -15.91
N SER A 89 -19.66 8.27 -15.75
CA SER A 89 -20.47 7.47 -16.68
C SER A 89 -21.96 7.86 -16.71
N SER A 90 -22.41 8.63 -15.72
CA SER A 90 -23.76 9.15 -15.58
C SER A 90 -23.75 10.51 -14.87
N SER A 91 -24.82 11.29 -14.97
CA SER A 91 -24.93 12.60 -14.31
C SER A 91 -24.86 12.56 -12.78
N SER A 92 -25.13 11.40 -12.16
CA SER A 92 -25.05 11.25 -10.69
C SER A 92 -23.63 10.98 -10.20
N THR A 93 -22.75 10.52 -11.09
CA THR A 93 -21.34 10.23 -10.81
C THR A 93 -20.40 11.28 -11.38
N ASP A 94 -20.88 12.15 -12.25
CA ASP A 94 -20.11 13.23 -12.88
C ASP A 94 -20.06 14.49 -12.01
N PRO A 95 -18.87 15.05 -11.69
CA PRO A 95 -17.52 14.52 -11.97
C PRO A 95 -17.11 13.44 -10.98
N THR A 96 -16.31 12.47 -11.45
CA THR A 96 -15.56 11.57 -10.56
C THR A 96 -14.20 12.20 -10.29
N VAL A 97 -13.92 12.52 -9.02
CA VAL A 97 -12.71 13.22 -8.60
C VAL A 97 -11.87 12.31 -7.70
N ILE A 98 -10.58 12.16 -8.05
CA ILE A 98 -9.62 11.39 -7.27
C ILE A 98 -8.62 12.35 -6.67
N THR A 99 -8.49 12.32 -5.35
CA THR A 99 -7.61 13.21 -4.57
C THR A 99 -6.80 12.43 -3.55
N VAL A 100 -5.73 13.04 -3.06
CA VAL A 100 -5.03 12.57 -1.86
C VAL A 100 -5.03 13.69 -0.84
N ALA A 101 -5.42 13.36 0.38
CA ALA A 101 -5.40 14.30 1.49
C ALA A 101 -4.80 13.60 2.71
N THR A 102 -3.73 14.17 3.25
CA THR A 102 -2.98 13.61 4.39
C THR A 102 -2.62 12.13 4.21
N GLY A 103 -2.24 11.75 2.99
CA GLY A 103 -1.91 10.36 2.63
C GLY A 103 -3.11 9.42 2.44
N THR A 104 -4.34 9.87 2.65
CA THR A 104 -5.55 9.10 2.32
C THR A 104 -5.97 9.37 0.87
N ILE A 105 -6.06 8.33 0.07
CA ILE A 105 -6.63 8.37 -1.29
C ILE A 105 -8.14 8.43 -1.15
N ARG A 106 -8.77 9.38 -1.84
CA ARG A 106 -10.21 9.60 -1.80
C ARG A 106 -10.80 9.65 -3.20
N ILE A 107 -11.98 9.07 -3.34
CA ILE A 107 -12.80 9.19 -4.55
C ILE A 107 -14.11 9.88 -4.18
N GLN A 108 -14.42 10.94 -4.92
CA GLN A 108 -15.71 11.60 -4.89
C GLN A 108 -16.41 11.35 -6.21
N GLN A 109 -17.69 10.99 -6.17
CA GLN A 109 -18.53 10.80 -7.37
C GLN A 109 -19.67 11.81 -7.32
N GLY A 110 -19.73 12.70 -8.30
CA GLY A 110 -20.67 13.81 -8.35
C GLY A 110 -20.57 14.69 -7.09
N LEU A 111 -21.74 14.97 -6.50
CA LEU A 111 -21.86 15.81 -5.30
C LEU A 111 -21.80 15.03 -3.98
N ARG A 112 -21.50 13.73 -4.01
CA ARG A 112 -21.45 12.90 -2.80
C ARG A 112 -20.19 13.20 -1.98
N ALA A 113 -20.20 12.81 -0.70
CA ALA A 113 -19.01 12.92 0.12
C ALA A 113 -17.87 12.04 -0.42
N PRO A 114 -16.60 12.49 -0.36
CA PRO A 114 -15.45 11.67 -0.72
C PRO A 114 -15.35 10.41 0.15
N VAL A 115 -15.03 9.27 -0.47
CA VAL A 115 -14.84 7.97 0.18
C VAL A 115 -13.36 7.60 0.15
N ALA A 116 -12.81 7.15 1.28
CA ALA A 116 -11.43 6.69 1.38
C ALA A 116 -11.23 5.33 0.71
N LEU A 117 -10.08 5.15 0.04
CA LEU A 117 -9.70 3.90 -0.62
C LEU A 117 -8.61 3.11 0.10
N ASN A 118 -8.12 3.59 1.22
CA ASN A 118 -7.10 2.89 2.00
C ASN A 118 -7.46 2.92 3.48
N SER A 119 -6.95 1.92 4.22
CA SER A 119 -7.04 1.89 5.68
C SER A 119 -6.27 3.06 6.30
N ILE A 120 -6.58 3.38 7.56
CA ILE A 120 -5.80 4.31 8.39
C ILE A 120 -4.38 3.79 8.67
N ASP A 121 -4.17 2.48 8.58
CA ASP A 121 -2.87 1.83 8.81
C ASP A 121 -1.92 1.91 7.60
N SER A 122 -2.37 2.52 6.50
CA SER A 122 -1.55 2.78 5.32
C SER A 122 -1.77 4.18 4.79
N TYR A 123 -0.77 4.72 4.09
CA TYR A 123 -0.88 6.01 3.44
C TYR A 123 -0.21 5.98 2.06
N ALA A 124 -0.74 6.80 1.15
CA ALA A 124 -0.14 7.04 -0.14
C ALA A 124 1.04 8.00 0.03
N GLU A 125 2.24 7.49 -0.18
CA GLU A 125 3.44 8.32 -0.32
C GLU A 125 3.49 8.97 -1.70
N GLN A 126 3.05 8.23 -2.72
CA GLN A 126 3.04 8.70 -4.09
C GLN A 126 1.75 8.28 -4.80
N LEU A 127 1.10 9.22 -5.46
CA LEU A 127 0.08 8.94 -6.46
C LEU A 127 0.31 9.87 -7.65
N ILE A 128 0.77 9.32 -8.77
CA ILE A 128 1.08 10.07 -9.99
C ILE A 128 0.23 9.54 -11.13
N PHE A 129 -0.40 10.47 -11.85
CA PHE A 129 -1.06 10.19 -13.12
C PHE A 129 -0.22 10.73 -14.28
N LEU A 130 0.02 9.90 -15.28
CA LEU A 130 0.67 10.27 -16.53
C LEU A 130 -0.38 10.30 -17.63
N ASN A 131 -0.43 11.36 -18.42
CA ASN A 131 -1.30 11.42 -19.58
C ASN A 131 -0.54 10.91 -20.81
N HIS A 132 -0.90 9.73 -21.31
CA HIS A 132 -0.38 9.13 -22.54
C HIS A 132 -1.43 9.15 -23.67
N SER A 133 -2.43 10.03 -23.57
CA SER A 133 -3.48 10.14 -24.57
C SER A 133 -2.94 10.63 -25.91
N THR A 134 -3.44 10.01 -26.98
CA THR A 134 -3.23 10.42 -28.37
C THR A 134 -4.51 11.05 -28.92
N SER A 135 -4.51 11.44 -30.19
CA SER A 135 -5.71 11.96 -30.85
C SER A 135 -6.83 10.92 -31.00
N THR A 136 -6.51 9.63 -30.87
CA THR A 136 -7.45 8.51 -31.12
C THR A 136 -7.73 7.66 -29.89
N ALA A 137 -6.90 7.74 -28.84
CA ALA A 137 -7.07 6.95 -27.62
C ALA A 137 -6.72 7.78 -26.39
N THR A 138 -7.51 7.65 -25.32
CA THR A 138 -7.20 8.31 -24.04
C THR A 138 -6.59 7.27 -23.10
N ASN A 139 -5.30 7.40 -22.80
CA ASN A 139 -4.56 6.48 -21.94
C ASN A 139 -3.97 7.23 -20.76
N ILE A 140 -4.17 6.68 -19.56
CA ILE A 140 -3.66 7.25 -18.32
C ILE A 140 -2.75 6.22 -17.64
N GLY A 141 -1.48 6.60 -17.44
CA GLY A 141 -0.55 5.90 -16.57
C GLY A 141 -0.85 6.21 -15.10
N LEU A 142 -0.76 5.21 -14.25
CA LEU A 142 -0.93 5.31 -12.80
C LEU A 142 0.32 4.75 -12.13
N THR A 143 0.96 5.54 -11.26
CA THR A 143 1.98 5.05 -10.34
C THR A 143 1.55 5.37 -8.91
N LEU A 144 1.32 4.32 -8.12
CA LEU A 144 0.91 4.40 -6.73
C LEU A 144 1.99 3.76 -5.84
N THR A 145 2.51 4.50 -4.87
CA THR A 145 3.34 3.98 -3.79
C THR A 145 2.61 4.14 -2.47
N MET A 146 2.30 3.01 -1.83
CA MET A 146 1.73 2.95 -0.49
C MET A 146 2.80 2.59 0.53
N LYS A 147 2.65 3.13 1.74
CA LYS A 147 3.49 2.83 2.90
C LYS A 147 2.63 2.54 4.13
N ALA A 148 3.19 1.77 5.06
CA ALA A 148 2.58 1.55 6.36
C ALA A 148 2.59 2.85 7.17
N ALA A 149 1.45 3.20 7.77
CA ALA A 149 1.33 4.31 8.71
C ALA A 149 1.86 3.90 10.09
N ALA A 150 3.14 3.51 10.16
CA ALA A 150 3.75 3.06 11.40
C ALA A 150 4.08 4.26 12.29
N THR A 151 3.60 4.21 13.54
CA THR A 151 4.02 5.14 14.61
C THR A 151 5.38 4.78 15.21
N SER A 152 5.93 3.63 14.80
CA SER A 152 7.15 3.02 15.34
C SER A 152 8.29 3.08 14.31
N THR A 153 9.51 3.37 14.77
CA THR A 153 10.72 3.40 13.93
C THR A 153 11.31 2.01 13.65
N ARG A 154 10.71 0.95 14.21
CA ARG A 154 11.23 -0.42 14.06
C ARG A 154 10.95 -0.93 12.64
N GLN A 155 11.95 -1.59 12.05
CA GLN A 155 11.92 -1.99 10.63
C GLN A 155 10.80 -2.99 10.32
N GLU A 156 10.33 -3.76 11.31
CA GLU A 156 9.24 -4.72 11.17
C GLU A 156 7.91 -4.04 10.81
N TYR A 157 7.72 -2.77 11.17
CA TYR A 157 6.53 -2.01 10.83
C TYR A 157 6.70 -1.14 9.58
N ASN A 158 7.89 -1.14 8.97
CA ASN A 158 8.15 -0.40 7.76
C ASN A 158 7.89 -1.31 6.55
N ALA A 159 6.76 -1.10 5.89
CA ALA A 159 6.44 -1.75 4.62
C ALA A 159 6.09 -0.69 3.58
N SER A 160 6.49 -0.96 2.34
CA SER A 160 6.16 -0.15 1.18
C SER A 160 5.91 -1.04 -0.02
N THR A 161 4.98 -0.63 -0.88
CA THR A 161 4.75 -1.28 -2.17
C THR A 161 4.46 -0.22 -3.22
N THR A 162 4.88 -0.51 -4.46
CA THR A 162 4.63 0.36 -5.61
C THR A 162 3.93 -0.45 -6.70
N ILE A 163 2.82 0.10 -7.19
CA ILE A 163 2.07 -0.41 -8.33
C ILE A 163 2.16 0.63 -9.45
N ALA A 164 2.73 0.23 -10.58
CA ALA A 164 2.75 1.03 -11.80
C ALA A 164 1.97 0.30 -12.89
N THR A 165 1.01 0.98 -13.50
CA THR A 165 0.11 0.42 -14.51
C THR A 165 -0.35 1.51 -15.46
N SER A 166 -1.05 1.16 -16.53
CA SER A 166 -1.66 2.11 -17.44
C SER A 166 -3.00 1.58 -17.90
N VAL A 167 -3.93 2.49 -18.14
CA VAL A 167 -5.31 2.14 -18.41
C VAL A 167 -5.89 3.07 -19.47
N GLU A 168 -6.57 2.47 -20.44
CA GLU A 168 -7.29 3.19 -21.48
C GLU A 168 -8.73 3.46 -21.03
N LEU A 169 -9.23 4.65 -21.33
CA LEU A 169 -10.66 4.94 -21.18
C LEU A 169 -11.44 4.16 -22.23
N ARG A 170 -12.65 3.71 -21.89
CA ARG A 170 -13.53 3.08 -22.86
C ARG A 170 -14.07 4.13 -23.83
N SER A 171 -13.52 4.19 -25.04
CA SER A 171 -14.15 4.95 -26.13
C SER A 171 -15.55 4.39 -26.38
N LYS A 172 -16.55 5.28 -26.39
CA LYS A 172 -17.85 4.98 -27.02
C LYS A 172 -17.78 5.31 -28.50
#